data_AF-A0A3P6RVV3-F1
#
_entry.id   AF-A0A3P6RVV3-F1
#
_cell.length_a   1.000
_cell.length_b   1.000
_cell.length_c   1.000
_cell.angle_alpha   90.00
_cell.angle_beta   90.00
_cell.angle_gamma   90.00
#
_symmetry.space_group_name_H-M   'P 1'
#
loop_
_entity.id
_entity.type
_entity.pdbx_description
1 polymer ?
#
loop_
_entity_poly.entity_id
_entity_poly.type
_entity_poly.pdbx_seq_one_letter_code
_entity_poly.pdbx_strand_id
1 'polypeptide(L)'
;MVDLLYELSVLVKGYKGDKDAATERLREELRNHCPSLEKIDSPLDPSNALGQLRIDKCRVLGSAKMPLLLSWQNRSPLSEYHLPSYEIIFKNGDDLRQDMLVLQVLEVMDTIWKKNQLDCSLSPYPVLPMGTKAVKLEQL
;
A
#
# COMPACT_ATOMS: atom_id res chain seq x y z
N MET A 1 -3.48 -3.30 13.23
CA MET A 1 -3.01 -2.51 12.07
C MET A 1 -4.15 -2.08 11.16
N VAL A 2 -4.93 -3.01 10.60
CA VAL A 2 -5.96 -2.68 9.59
C VAL A 2 -7.04 -1.77 10.15
N ASP A 3 -7.53 -2.02 11.36
CA ASP A 3 -8.56 -1.19 12.01
C ASP A 3 -8.08 0.25 12.23
N LEU A 4 -6.84 0.42 12.69
CA LEU A 4 -6.22 1.73 12.83
C LEU A 4 -6.15 2.46 11.47
N LEU A 5 -5.67 1.80 10.42
CA LEU A 5 -5.61 2.41 9.08
C LEU A 5 -7.00 2.75 8.53
N TYR A 6 -8.01 1.95 8.87
CA TYR A 6 -9.41 2.22 8.53
C TYR A 6 -9.91 3.48 9.24
N GLU A 7 -9.69 3.60 10.56
CA GLU A 7 -10.06 4.79 11.34
C GLU A 7 -9.37 6.05 10.80
N LEU A 8 -8.06 5.98 10.53
CA LEU A 8 -7.31 7.08 9.92
C LEU A 8 -7.87 7.47 8.55
N SER A 9 -8.23 6.49 7.73
CA SER A 9 -8.83 6.75 6.42
C SER A 9 -10.19 7.44 6.53
N VAL A 10 -11.02 7.05 7.51
CA VAL A 10 -12.30 7.72 7.77
C VAL A 10 -12.08 9.14 8.27
N LEU A 11 -11.11 9.35 9.17
CA LEU A 11 -10.76 10.66 9.73
C LEU A 11 -10.28 11.61 8.62
N VAL A 12 -9.35 11.19 7.78
CA VAL A 12 -8.81 11.97 6.66
C VAL A 12 -9.88 12.34 5.63
N LYS A 13 -10.89 11.48 5.42
CA LYS A 13 -12.02 11.79 4.53
C LYS A 13 -12.89 12.95 5.04
N GLY A 14 -12.81 13.30 6.34
CA GLY A 14 -13.46 14.49 6.90
C GLY A 14 -12.86 15.81 6.43
N TYR A 15 -11.60 15.81 5.98
CA TYR A 15 -10.86 16.97 5.49
C TYR A 15 -10.97 17.13 3.96
N LYS A 16 -12.07 16.67 3.36
CA LYS A 16 -12.27 16.65 1.91
C LYS A 16 -12.31 18.08 1.36
N GLY A 17 -11.17 18.54 0.81
CA GLY A 17 -10.98 19.90 0.32
C GLY A 17 -9.61 20.48 0.64
N ASP A 18 -8.98 20.02 1.73
CA ASP A 18 -7.64 20.46 2.15
C ASP A 18 -6.72 19.26 2.36
N LYS A 19 -5.99 18.90 1.30
CA LYS A 19 -5.13 17.71 1.25
C LYS A 19 -3.92 17.85 2.18
N ASP A 20 -3.39 19.06 2.31
CA ASP A 20 -2.23 19.35 3.14
C ASP A 20 -2.57 19.22 4.63
N ALA A 21 -3.71 19.76 5.06
CA ALA A 21 -4.23 19.55 6.41
C ALA A 21 -4.54 18.06 6.69
N ALA A 22 -5.12 17.35 5.73
CA ALA A 22 -5.33 15.90 5.81
C ALA A 22 -4.02 15.12 5.97
N THR A 23 -2.97 15.52 5.24
CA THR A 23 -1.66 14.87 5.31
C THR A 23 -0.96 15.15 6.62
N GLU A 24 -1.03 16.38 7.13
CA GLU A 24 -0.43 16.70 8.43
C GLU A 24 -1.16 15.98 9.56
N ARG A 25 -2.49 15.90 9.50
CA ARG A 25 -3.25 15.15 10.49
C ARG A 25 -2.95 13.65 10.45
N LEU A 26 -2.83 13.07 9.26
CA LEU A 26 -2.39 11.68 9.11
C LEU A 26 -1.02 11.46 9.79
N ARG A 27 -0.06 12.35 9.56
CA ARG A 27 1.28 12.25 10.14
C ARG A 27 1.27 12.38 11.66
N GLU A 28 0.47 13.28 12.21
CA GLU A 28 0.29 13.43 13.66
C GLU A 28 -0.21 12.14 14.30
N GLU A 29 -1.27 11.55 13.74
CA GLU A 29 -1.84 10.30 14.24
C GLU A 29 -0.88 9.11 14.08
N LEU A 30 -0.13 9.05 12.97
CA LEU A 30 0.89 8.03 12.74
C LEU A 30 2.06 8.16 13.73
N ARG A 31 2.44 9.38 14.16
CA ARG A 31 3.42 9.59 15.23
C ARG A 31 2.93 9.01 16.55
N ASN A 32 1.65 9.23 16.88
CA ASN A 32 1.05 8.73 18.13
C ASN A 32 0.93 7.20 18.16
N HIS A 33 0.70 6.57 17.00
CA HIS A 33 0.48 5.12 16.88
C HIS A 33 1.64 4.34 16.25
N CYS A 34 2.80 4.99 16.07
CA CYS A 34 3.99 4.44 15.43
C CYS A 34 4.39 3.03 15.92
N PRO A 35 4.46 2.73 17.23
CA PRO A 35 4.95 1.42 17.70
C PRO A 35 4.06 0.24 17.27
N SER A 36 2.79 0.49 16.93
CA SER A 36 1.85 -0.55 16.48
C SER A 36 1.95 -0.86 14.98
N LEU A 37 2.73 -0.07 14.23
CA LEU A 37 2.87 -0.14 12.78
C LEU A 37 4.30 -0.49 12.32
N GLU A 38 5.23 -0.68 13.26
CA GLU A 38 6.62 -1.03 13.00
C GLU A 38 6.91 -2.51 13.30
N LYS A 39 7.90 -3.09 12.62
CA LYS A 39 8.36 -4.49 12.84
C LYS A 39 7.31 -5.56 12.54
N ILE A 40 6.42 -5.28 11.59
CA ILE A 40 5.42 -6.23 11.13
C ILE A 40 5.79 -6.79 9.77
N ASP A 41 5.41 -8.03 9.50
CA ASP A 41 5.57 -8.60 8.16
C ASP A 41 4.61 -7.92 7.19
N SER A 42 5.07 -7.68 5.96
CA SER A 42 4.22 -7.07 4.95
C SER A 42 3.02 -7.98 4.70
N PRO A 43 1.79 -7.49 4.84
CA PRO A 43 0.61 -8.28 4.52
C PRO A 43 0.57 -8.67 3.03
N LEU A 44 1.23 -7.91 2.14
CA LEU A 44 1.35 -8.24 0.70
C LEU A 44 2.30 -9.40 0.44
N ASP A 45 3.37 -9.50 1.22
CA ASP A 45 4.37 -10.57 1.10
C ASP A 45 5.03 -10.81 2.48
N PRO A 46 4.76 -11.94 3.12
CA PRO A 46 5.27 -12.23 4.47
C PRO A 46 6.78 -12.44 4.51
N SER A 47 7.47 -12.57 3.37
CA SER A 47 8.94 -12.63 3.31
C SER A 47 9.58 -11.25 3.48
N ASN A 48 8.80 -10.18 3.29
CA ASN A 48 9.24 -8.80 3.41
C ASN A 48 8.88 -8.23 4.79
N ALA A 49 9.87 -8.05 5.66
CA ALA A 49 9.68 -7.39 6.94
C ALA A 49 9.61 -5.86 6.79
N LEU A 50 8.51 -5.24 7.19
CA LEU A 50 8.36 -3.79 7.20
C LEU A 50 9.13 -3.22 8.40
N GLY A 51 10.06 -2.31 8.09
CA GLY A 51 10.95 -1.69 9.07
C GLY A 51 10.30 -0.56 9.86
N GLN A 52 11.05 0.53 10.02
CA GLN A 52 10.53 1.75 10.64
C GLN A 52 9.63 2.50 9.67
N LEU A 53 8.56 3.10 10.18
CA LEU A 53 7.65 3.90 9.37
C LEU A 53 8.28 5.27 9.07
N ARG A 54 8.39 5.62 7.80
CA ARG A 54 8.87 6.92 7.34
C ARG A 54 7.69 7.90 7.26
N ILE A 55 7.35 8.48 8.41
CA ILE A 55 6.20 9.38 8.55
C ILE A 55 6.29 10.59 7.61
N ASP A 56 7.48 11.14 7.39
CA ASP A 56 7.70 12.25 6.45
C ASP A 56 7.32 11.90 5.01
N LYS A 57 7.40 10.63 4.63
CA LYS A 57 6.98 10.16 3.29
C LYS A 57 5.52 9.71 3.23
N CYS A 58 4.87 9.54 4.38
CA CYS A 58 3.45 9.20 4.43
C CYS A 58 2.60 10.41 4.05
N ARG A 59 1.62 10.21 3.18
CA ARG A 59 0.75 11.29 2.67
C ARG A 59 -0.58 10.78 2.16
N VAL A 60 -1.56 11.68 2.07
CA VAL A 60 -2.84 11.39 1.44
C VAL A 60 -2.74 11.68 -0.06
N LEU A 61 -3.20 10.76 -0.91
CA LEU A 61 -3.21 10.97 -2.35
C LEU A 61 -4.47 11.74 -2.78
N GLY A 62 -4.34 12.63 -3.78
CA GLY A 62 -5.40 13.51 -4.25
C GLY A 62 -6.46 12.84 -5.15
N SER A 63 -6.78 11.57 -4.90
CA SER A 63 -7.83 10.86 -5.64
C SER A 63 -9.19 11.03 -4.94
N ALA A 64 -10.30 10.79 -5.65
CA ALA A 64 -11.66 10.94 -5.14
C ALA A 64 -11.93 10.17 -3.83
N LYS A 65 -11.19 9.07 -3.62
CA LYS A 65 -11.30 8.18 -2.46
C LYS A 65 -10.28 8.48 -1.35
N MET A 66 -9.39 9.45 -1.56
CA MET A 66 -8.36 9.91 -0.61
C MET A 66 -7.56 8.75 0.01
N PRO A 67 -6.88 7.92 -0.80
CA PRO A 67 -6.14 6.80 -0.26
C PRO A 67 -4.86 7.25 0.44
N LEU A 68 -4.42 6.48 1.43
CA LEU A 68 -3.26 6.78 2.26
C LEU A 68 -2.03 6.11 1.66
N LEU A 69 -0.99 6.87 1.34
CA LEU A 69 0.32 6.34 0.99
C LEU A 69 1.15 6.22 2.27
N LEU A 70 1.58 5.02 2.59
CA LEU A 70 2.41 4.70 3.75
C LEU A 70 3.77 4.21 3.26
N SER A 71 4.86 4.62 3.90
CA SER A 71 6.21 4.26 3.49
C SER A 71 6.99 3.69 4.67
N TRP A 72 7.51 2.48 4.53
CA TRP A 72 8.37 1.83 5.52
C TRP A 72 9.79 1.69 4.98
N GLN A 73 10.76 1.73 5.89
CA GLN A 73 12.13 1.35 5.55
C GLN A 73 12.21 -0.15 5.29
N ASN A 74 12.96 -0.53 4.26
CA ASN A 74 13.31 -1.92 4.03
C ASN A 74 14.46 -2.32 4.97
N ARG A 75 14.31 -3.44 5.68
CA ARG A 75 15.31 -3.98 6.61
C ARG A 75 16.31 -4.95 6.00
N SER A 76 16.12 -5.31 4.73
CA SER A 76 17.05 -6.21 4.04
C SER A 76 18.44 -5.57 3.95
N PRO A 77 19.54 -6.30 4.24
CA PRO A 77 20.90 -5.77 4.12
C PRO A 77 21.25 -5.35 2.68
N LEU A 78 20.49 -5.81 1.68
CA LEU A 78 20.64 -5.42 0.27
C LEU A 78 19.70 -4.28 -0.16
N SER A 79 18.91 -3.73 0.77
CA SER A 79 17.87 -2.74 0.44
C SER A 79 18.43 -1.45 -0.18
N GLU A 80 19.68 -1.10 0.15
CA GLU A 80 20.34 0.11 -0.35
C GLU A 80 20.60 0.05 -1.87
N TYR A 81 20.68 -1.15 -2.45
CA TYR A 81 20.97 -1.36 -3.87
C TYR A 81 19.72 -1.68 -4.72
N HIS A 82 18.60 -2.06 -4.10
CA HIS A 82 17.43 -2.55 -4.83
C HIS A 82 16.13 -1.82 -4.46
N LEU A 83 15.75 -1.81 -3.18
CA LEU A 83 14.48 -1.23 -2.75
C LEU A 83 14.63 -0.58 -1.35
N PRO A 84 14.94 0.72 -1.25
CA PRO A 84 15.27 1.36 0.03
C PRO A 84 14.06 1.56 0.95
N SER A 85 12.86 1.47 0.41
CA SER A 85 11.61 1.56 1.16
C SER A 85 10.49 0.78 0.50
N TYR A 86 9.59 0.24 1.31
CA TYR A 86 8.32 -0.33 0.89
C TYR A 86 7.26 0.77 0.97
N GLU A 87 6.64 1.11 -0.16
CA GLU A 87 5.52 2.03 -0.19
C GLU A 87 4.24 1.24 -0.37
N ILE A 88 3.25 1.45 0.49
CA ILE A 88 1.97 0.75 0.41
C ILE A 88 0.82 1.76 0.37
N ILE A 89 -0.07 1.61 -0.62
CA ILE A 89 -1.28 2.43 -0.72
C ILE A 89 -2.44 1.74 -0.03
N PHE A 90 -2.95 2.34 1.03
CA PHE A 90 -4.19 1.97 1.69
C PHE A 90 -5.38 2.69 1.05
N LYS A 91 -6.20 1.94 0.29
CA LYS A 91 -7.47 2.45 -0.25
C LYS A 91 -8.63 1.95 0.61
N ASN A 92 -9.63 2.78 0.88
CA ASN A 92 -10.81 2.41 1.66
C ASN A 92 -12.08 2.77 0.89
N GLY A 93 -12.92 1.78 0.61
CA GLY A 93 -14.20 1.97 -0.07
C GLY A 93 -14.16 1.82 -1.59
N ASP A 94 -13.12 1.16 -2.11
CA ASP A 94 -13.06 0.64 -3.48
C ASP A 94 -13.14 -0.90 -3.46
N ASP A 95 -14.15 -1.47 -4.11
CA ASP A 95 -14.26 -2.92 -4.24
C ASP A 95 -13.34 -3.42 -5.36
N LEU A 96 -12.15 -3.83 -4.95
CA LEU A 96 -11.06 -4.19 -5.85
C LEU A 96 -10.97 -5.70 -6.09
N ARG A 97 -12.01 -6.45 -5.74
CA ARG A 97 -12.09 -7.88 -6.05
C ARG A 97 -12.01 -8.12 -7.55
N GLN A 98 -12.55 -7.19 -8.34
CA GLN A 98 -12.42 -7.21 -9.80
C GLN A 98 -10.98 -6.95 -10.25
N ASP A 99 -10.34 -5.89 -9.73
CA ASP A 99 -8.94 -5.57 -10.04
C ASP A 99 -7.98 -6.71 -9.68
N MET A 100 -8.19 -7.36 -8.53
CA MET A 100 -7.38 -8.51 -8.11
C MET A 100 -7.54 -9.66 -9.11
N LEU A 101 -8.75 -9.96 -9.55
CA LEU A 101 -8.99 -11.00 -10.55
C LEU A 101 -8.31 -10.66 -11.89
N VAL A 102 -8.38 -9.40 -12.32
CA VAL A 102 -7.73 -8.95 -13.56
C VAL A 102 -6.21 -9.11 -13.47
N LEU A 103 -5.60 -8.73 -12.34
CA LEU A 103 -4.16 -8.90 -12.13
C LEU A 103 -3.75 -10.38 -12.13
N GLN A 104 -4.53 -11.26 -11.49
CA GLN A 104 -4.28 -12.70 -11.54
C GLN A 104 -4.37 -13.26 -12.97
N VAL A 105 -5.33 -12.81 -13.76
CA VAL A 105 -5.43 -13.20 -15.18
C VAL A 105 -4.22 -12.70 -15.96
N LEU A 106 -3.76 -11.47 -15.71
CA LEU A 106 -2.56 -10.91 -16.35
C LEU A 106 -1.30 -11.71 -15.99
N GLU A 107 -1.13 -12.17 -14.76
CA GLU A 107 -0.01 -13.03 -14.35
C GLU A 107 -0.03 -14.39 -15.07
N VAL A 108 -1.22 -14.97 -15.23
CA VAL A 108 -1.39 -16.21 -16.02
C VAL A 108 -1.06 -15.98 -17.48
N MET A 109 -1.54 -14.87 -18.07
CA MET A 109 -1.24 -14.50 -19.45
C MET A 109 0.25 -14.27 -19.67
N ASP A 110 0.91 -13.53 -18.78
CA ASP A 110 2.35 -13.29 -18.81
C ASP A 110 3.14 -14.61 -18.78
N THR A 111 2.73 -15.54 -17.92
CA THR A 111 3.33 -16.89 -17.85
C THR A 111 3.15 -17.66 -19.17
N ILE A 112 2.00 -17.56 -19.82
CA ILE A 112 1.72 -18.22 -21.11
C ILE A 112 2.56 -17.57 -22.23
N TRP A 113 2.62 -16.24 -22.30
CA TRP A 113 3.38 -15.53 -23.31
C TRP A 113 4.87 -15.81 -23.20
N LYS A 114 5.43 -15.75 -21.97
CA LYS A 114 6.83 -16.10 -21.72
C LYS A 114 7.17 -17.54 -22.13
N LYS A 115 6.26 -18.50 -21.92
CA LYS A 115 6.41 -19.89 -22.43
C LYS A 115 6.47 -19.96 -23.95
N ASN A 116 5.81 -19.04 -24.65
CA ASN A 116 5.84 -18.92 -26.12
C ASN A 116 6.92 -17.95 -26.62
N GLN A 117 7.91 -17.61 -25.77
CA GLN A 117 9.01 -16.68 -26.11
C GLN A 117 8.54 -15.27 -26.47
N LEU A 118 7.35 -14.88 -26.02
CA LEU A 118 6.81 -13.53 -26.16
C LEU A 118 6.91 -12.85 -24.79
N ASP A 119 7.81 -11.87 -24.67
CA ASP A 119 7.91 -11.04 -23.47
C ASP A 119 7.16 -9.73 -23.70
N CYS A 120 6.04 -9.55 -23.00
CA CYS A 120 5.23 -8.34 -23.07
C CYS A 120 5.65 -7.28 -22.04
N SER A 121 6.75 -7.50 -21.31
CA SER A 121 7.27 -6.57 -20.28
C SER A 121 6.21 -6.14 -19.27
N LEU A 122 5.33 -7.06 -18.88
CA LEU A 122 4.31 -6.78 -17.88
C LEU A 122 4.94 -6.67 -16.49
N SER A 123 4.50 -5.66 -15.73
CA SER A 123 4.86 -5.46 -14.32
C SER A 123 3.59 -5.48 -13.47
N PRO A 124 3.00 -6.67 -13.22
CA PRO A 124 1.87 -6.79 -12.32
C PRO A 124 2.31 -6.39 -10.89
N TYR A 125 1.48 -5.60 -10.21
CA TYR A 125 1.74 -5.17 -8.85
C TYR A 125 0.83 -5.95 -7.89
N PRO A 126 1.32 -6.34 -6.70
CA PRO A 126 0.54 -7.13 -5.78
C PRO A 126 -0.61 -6.30 -5.19
N VAL A 127 -1.77 -6.92 -5.11
CA VAL A 127 -3.00 -6.33 -4.55
C VAL A 127 -3.60 -7.30 -3.56
N LEU A 128 -3.81 -6.83 -2.33
CA LEU A 128 -4.46 -7.61 -1.29
C LEU A 128 -5.75 -6.95 -0.81
N PRO A 129 -6.92 -7.59 -0.99
CA PRO A 129 -8.17 -7.15 -0.39
C PRO A 129 -8.23 -7.58 1.08
N MET A 130 -8.12 -6.61 2.00
CA MET A 130 -8.21 -6.87 3.44
C MET A 130 -9.67 -6.68 3.93
N GLY A 131 -10.45 -7.77 3.93
CA GLY A 131 -11.79 -7.83 4.55
C GLY A 131 -12.99 -7.37 3.69
N THR A 132 -14.20 -7.47 4.24
CA THR A 132 -15.49 -7.13 3.59
C THR A 132 -15.66 -5.64 3.26
N LYS A 133 -14.81 -4.77 3.81
CA LYS A 133 -14.79 -3.34 3.55
C LYS A 133 -13.55 -2.95 2.75
N ALA A 134 -13.39 -3.47 1.54
CA ALA A 134 -12.73 -2.78 0.44
C ALA A 134 -11.43 -2.02 0.83
N VAL A 135 -10.48 -2.74 1.44
CA VAL A 135 -9.14 -2.24 1.79
C VAL A 135 -8.12 -2.77 0.80
N LYS A 136 -7.34 -1.89 0.16
CA LYS A 136 -6.22 -2.26 -0.73
C LYS A 136 -4.88 -2.03 -0.04
N LEU A 137 -3.89 -2.82 -0.43
CA LEU A 137 -2.47 -2.50 -0.30
C LEU A 137 -1.87 -2.63 -1.70
N GLU A 138 -1.15 -1.60 -2.15
CA GLU A 138 -0.40 -1.61 -3.43
C GLU A 138 1.05 -1.27 -3.15
N GLN A 139 1.97 -2.13 -3.56
CA GLN A 139 3.40 -1.81 -3.50
C GLN A 139 3.84 -1.06 -4.77
N LEU A 140 4.41 0.13 -4.61
CA LEU A 140 5.03 0.90 -5.70
C LEU A 140 6.51 0.52 -5.90
#